data_AF-A0A976P1H4-F1
#
_entry.id   AF-A0A976P1H4-F1
#
_cell.length_a   1.000
_cell.length_b   1.000
_cell.length_c   1.000
_cell.angle_alpha   90.00
_cell.angle_beta   90.00
_cell.angle_gamma   90.00
#
_symmetry.space_group_name_H-M   'P 1'
#
loop_
_entity.id
_entity.type
_entity.pdbx_description
1 polymer ?
#
loop_
_entity_poly.entity_id
_entity_poly.type
_entity_poly.pdbx_seq_one_letter_code
_entity_poly.pdbx_strand_id
1 'polypeptide(L)'
;MINIADTIANELGVNSIQVNAAVALLDEGATVPFIARYRKEATGGLDDTQLRTLEERLRYLRELEERREAILKSIAEQEKLTPELESAIQAADTKTRLEDLYLPYKPKRRTKGQIAREAGLDPLAQSLLQDPRLDPEQEAEKFINAEQGVADVKAALDGAKYILMEQFSEDADLLARLRGYLFQNGILTAKVVTGKEEEGAKFRDYFEHSEPLKSAPSHRALAIFRGRNEGILQASITLDQDEEVITHPCEDMIAQHFELRDEGRAADKWLAEVVRWTWRIKLLTHLETELLGDLRERAEEEAIKVFAHNLKDLLMAAPAGPRATMGLDPGLRTGVKVAIVDATGQLVEHGTIFPHAPRNQWDESIAVIAALCKKYNVELISIGNGTASRETDKLAAEMLKKHPDLTAQKIMVSEAGASVYSASEFAAREFPKLDVSYRGAVSIARRLQDPLAELVKIEPKAIGVGQYQHDVSQSKMARSLDAVVEDCVNAVG
;
A
#
# COMPACT_ATOMS: atom_id res chain seq x y z
N MET A 1 -26.66 12.97 -4.18
CA MET A 1 -25.40 13.45 -3.55
C MET A 1 -25.25 12.71 -2.24
N ILE A 2 -24.12 12.04 -2.02
CA ILE A 2 -23.90 11.30 -0.77
C ILE A 2 -23.79 12.32 0.37
N ASN A 3 -24.55 12.13 1.45
CA ASN A 3 -24.30 12.88 2.66
C ASN A 3 -23.04 12.31 3.33
N ILE A 4 -21.92 13.01 3.15
CA ILE A 4 -20.60 12.62 3.68
C ILE A 4 -20.69 12.41 5.19
N ALA A 5 -21.37 13.31 5.91
CA ALA A 5 -21.48 13.24 7.36
C ALA A 5 -22.25 11.98 7.82
N ASP A 6 -23.35 11.65 7.14
CA ASP A 6 -24.14 10.44 7.47
C ASP A 6 -23.37 9.16 7.16
N THR A 7 -22.59 9.16 6.07
CA THR A 7 -21.77 7.99 5.70
C THR A 7 -20.71 7.72 6.75
N ILE A 8 -19.95 8.74 7.14
CA ILE A 8 -18.93 8.63 8.19
C ILE A 8 -19.58 8.28 9.54
N ALA A 9 -20.75 8.85 9.85
CA ALA A 9 -21.48 8.56 11.08
C ALA A 9 -21.83 7.06 11.18
N ASN A 10 -22.33 6.47 10.09
CA ASN A 10 -22.62 5.04 10.01
C ASN A 10 -21.37 4.18 10.11
N GLU A 11 -20.27 4.56 9.43
CA GLU A 11 -18.99 3.84 9.48
C GLU A 11 -18.39 3.81 10.89
N LEU A 12 -18.53 4.91 11.65
CA LEU A 12 -17.99 5.06 13.01
C LEU A 12 -18.96 4.62 14.12
N GLY A 13 -20.24 4.40 13.81
CA GLY A 13 -21.28 4.14 14.80
C GLY A 13 -21.58 5.36 15.69
N VAL A 14 -21.49 6.57 15.16
CA VAL A 14 -21.73 7.85 15.87
C VAL A 14 -22.84 8.66 15.20
N ASN A 15 -23.20 9.82 15.74
CA ASN A 15 -24.22 10.69 15.15
C ASN A 15 -23.61 11.67 14.13
N SER A 16 -24.29 11.93 13.01
CA SER A 16 -23.91 12.92 12.00
C SER A 16 -23.69 14.33 12.57
N ILE A 17 -24.36 14.70 13.66
CA ILE A 17 -24.10 15.99 14.35
C ILE A 17 -22.66 16.04 14.88
N GLN A 18 -22.16 14.94 15.45
CA GLN A 18 -20.79 14.83 15.96
C GLN A 18 -19.78 14.92 14.82
N VAL A 19 -20.08 14.24 13.71
CA VAL A 19 -19.25 14.28 12.50
C VAL A 19 -19.19 15.69 11.93
N ASN A 20 -20.32 16.37 11.75
CA ASN A 20 -20.35 17.73 11.22
C ASN A 20 -19.56 18.72 12.10
N ALA A 21 -19.68 18.60 13.43
CA ALA A 21 -18.91 19.43 14.35
C ALA A 21 -17.38 19.18 14.21
N ALA A 22 -16.97 17.92 14.12
CA ALA A 22 -15.57 17.57 13.91
C ALA A 22 -15.04 18.04 12.54
N VAL A 23 -15.82 17.88 11.48
CA VAL A 23 -15.49 18.34 10.12
C VAL A 23 -15.28 19.85 10.09
N ALA A 24 -16.18 20.63 10.70
CA ALA A 24 -16.04 22.09 10.78
C ALA A 24 -14.74 22.49 11.47
N LEU A 25 -14.39 21.85 12.59
CA LEU A 25 -13.14 22.11 13.31
C LEU A 25 -11.90 21.76 12.46
N LEU A 26 -11.92 20.62 11.76
CA LEU A 26 -10.83 20.22 10.87
C LEU A 26 -10.66 21.20 9.70
N ASP A 27 -11.76 21.66 9.10
CA ASP A 27 -11.74 22.65 8.02
C ASP A 27 -11.25 24.03 8.48
N GLU A 28 -11.48 24.39 9.75
CA GLU A 28 -10.90 25.57 10.40
C GLU A 28 -9.41 25.40 10.74
N GLY A 29 -8.82 24.22 10.47
CA GLY A 29 -7.41 23.92 10.70
C GLY A 29 -7.09 23.41 12.11
N ALA A 30 -8.10 23.04 12.90
CA ALA A 30 -7.86 22.37 14.18
C ALA A 30 -7.27 20.97 13.96
N THR A 31 -6.26 20.61 14.77
CA THR A 31 -5.65 19.27 14.69
C THR A 31 -6.47 18.23 15.44
N VAL A 32 -6.33 16.96 15.08
CA VAL A 32 -7.02 15.85 15.77
C VAL A 32 -6.74 15.86 17.29
N PRO A 33 -5.49 15.96 17.78
CA PRO A 33 -5.23 16.02 19.21
C PRO A 33 -5.88 17.23 19.90
N PHE A 34 -5.93 18.38 19.20
CA PHE A 34 -6.59 19.56 19.73
C PHE A 34 -8.09 19.34 19.90
N ILE A 35 -8.75 18.75 18.89
CA ILE A 35 -10.18 18.47 18.92
C ILE A 35 -10.51 17.48 20.04
N ALA A 36 -9.79 16.36 20.09
CA ALA A 36 -9.99 15.33 21.11
C ALA A 36 -9.77 15.84 22.53
N ARG A 37 -8.81 16.75 22.74
CA ARG A 37 -8.50 17.25 24.09
C ARG A 37 -9.37 18.43 24.52
N TYR A 38 -9.61 19.38 23.62
CA TYR A 38 -10.17 20.71 23.96
C TYR A 38 -11.53 21.01 23.32
N ARG A 39 -12.07 20.11 22.49
CA ARG A 39 -13.37 20.26 21.81
C ARG A 39 -14.30 19.06 22.02
N LYS A 40 -14.12 18.31 23.11
CA LYS A 40 -14.97 17.15 23.47
C LYS A 40 -16.45 17.49 23.51
N GLU A 41 -16.82 18.63 24.08
CA GLU A 41 -18.22 19.04 24.16
C GLU A 41 -18.82 19.32 22.78
N ALA A 42 -18.04 19.91 21.88
CA ALA A 42 -18.48 20.22 20.52
C ALA A 42 -18.68 18.95 19.68
N THR A 43 -17.83 17.93 19.85
CA THR A 43 -17.90 16.66 19.10
C THR A 43 -18.71 15.58 19.81
N GLY A 44 -19.24 15.84 21.00
CA GLY A 44 -19.91 14.80 21.81
C GLY A 44 -18.95 13.70 22.29
N GLY A 45 -17.66 14.02 22.44
CA GLY A 45 -16.67 13.12 23.03
C GLY A 45 -16.00 12.14 22.07
N LEU A 46 -15.88 12.46 20.77
CA LEU A 46 -15.10 11.65 19.84
C LEU A 46 -13.64 11.54 20.31
N ASP A 47 -13.11 10.32 20.32
CA ASP A 47 -11.71 10.04 20.68
C ASP A 47 -10.75 10.17 19.49
N ASP A 48 -9.44 10.09 19.75
CA ASP A 48 -8.39 10.21 18.74
C ASP A 48 -8.58 9.19 17.60
N THR A 49 -8.96 7.95 17.92
CA THR A 49 -9.10 6.88 16.92
C THR A 49 -10.27 7.16 15.99
N GLN A 50 -11.39 7.61 16.56
CA GLN A 50 -12.57 8.01 15.80
C GLN A 50 -12.29 9.24 14.92
N LEU A 51 -11.59 10.26 15.45
CA LEU A 51 -11.25 11.47 14.70
C LEU A 51 -10.23 11.20 13.57
N ARG A 52 -9.26 10.32 13.78
CA ARG A 52 -8.32 9.89 12.72
C ARG A 52 -9.04 9.15 11.59
N THR A 53 -9.94 8.24 11.96
CA THR A 53 -10.76 7.52 10.98
C THR A 53 -11.68 8.49 10.23
N LEU A 54 -12.30 9.44 10.95
CA LEU A 54 -13.11 10.51 10.36
C LEU A 54 -12.31 11.34 9.34
N GLU A 55 -11.11 11.79 9.70
CA GLU A 55 -10.24 12.59 8.83
C GLU A 55 -9.88 11.84 7.54
N GLU A 56 -9.54 10.55 7.65
CA GLU A 56 -9.25 9.70 6.50
C GLU A 56 -10.46 9.50 5.59
N ARG A 57 -11.61 9.17 6.17
CA ARG A 57 -12.86 8.94 5.43
C ARG A 57 -13.39 10.22 4.79
N LEU A 58 -13.30 11.35 5.49
CA LEU A 58 -13.65 12.67 4.98
C LEU A 58 -12.88 12.98 3.70
N ARG A 59 -11.57 12.76 3.69
CA ARG A 59 -10.73 12.96 2.50
C ARG A 59 -11.15 12.05 1.36
N TYR A 60 -11.31 10.74 1.60
CA TYR A 60 -11.72 9.80 0.56
C TYR A 60 -13.08 10.17 -0.05
N LEU A 61 -14.07 10.51 0.78
CA LEU A 61 -15.42 10.85 0.32
C LEU A 61 -15.45 12.19 -0.41
N ARG A 62 -14.65 13.19 -0.01
CA ARG A 62 -14.48 14.43 -0.77
C ARG A 62 -13.89 14.18 -2.15
N GLU A 63 -12.85 13.37 -2.25
CA GLU A 63 -12.26 12.97 -3.54
C GLU A 63 -13.26 12.21 -4.42
N LEU A 64 -14.12 11.37 -3.81
CA LEU A 64 -15.18 10.67 -4.52
C LEU A 64 -16.23 11.65 -5.08
N GLU A 65 -16.70 12.61 -4.30
CA GLU A 65 -17.68 13.60 -4.75
C GLU A 65 -17.10 14.56 -5.81
N GLU A 66 -15.86 15.04 -5.63
CA GLU A 66 -15.18 15.85 -6.65
C GLU A 66 -15.08 15.08 -7.98
N ARG A 67 -14.72 13.80 -7.91
CA ARG A 67 -14.65 12.94 -9.09
C ARG A 67 -16.03 12.72 -9.71
N ARG A 68 -17.08 12.58 -8.89
CA ARG A 68 -18.47 12.41 -9.34
C ARG A 68 -18.95 13.62 -10.12
N GLU A 69 -18.71 14.82 -9.60
CA GLU A 69 -19.05 16.08 -10.27
C GLU A 69 -18.32 16.20 -11.62
N ALA A 70 -17.03 15.89 -11.66
CA ALA A 70 -16.25 15.93 -12.89
C ALA A 70 -16.79 14.96 -13.96
N ILE A 71 -17.22 13.76 -13.54
CA ILE A 71 -17.80 12.75 -14.43
C ILE A 71 -19.17 13.20 -14.95
N LEU A 72 -20.06 13.67 -14.06
CA LEU A 72 -21.37 14.20 -14.46
C LEU A 72 -21.22 15.32 -15.49
N LYS A 73 -20.32 16.26 -15.23
CA LYS A 73 -20.01 17.36 -16.16
C LYS A 73 -19.52 16.84 -17.51
N SER A 74 -18.56 15.91 -17.52
CA SER A 74 -18.00 15.36 -18.76
C SER A 74 -19.02 14.62 -19.62
N ILE A 75 -19.98 13.91 -19.00
CA ILE A 75 -21.04 13.19 -19.71
C ILE A 75 -22.12 14.17 -20.20
N ALA A 76 -22.46 15.19 -19.40
CA ALA A 76 -23.39 16.25 -19.78
C ALA A 76 -22.88 17.05 -21.00
N GLU A 77 -21.58 17.38 -21.04
CA GLU A 77 -20.93 18.04 -22.17
C GLU A 77 -20.97 17.22 -23.47
N GLN A 78 -21.15 15.90 -23.37
CA GLN A 78 -21.33 15.01 -24.52
C GLN A 78 -22.80 14.81 -24.91
N GLU A 79 -23.74 15.47 -24.23
CA GLU A 79 -25.19 15.32 -24.41
C GLU A 79 -25.68 13.86 -24.21
N LYS A 80 -24.96 13.08 -23.38
CA LYS A 80 -25.24 11.66 -23.13
C LYS A 80 -25.73 11.36 -21.71
N LEU A 81 -25.95 12.40 -20.89
CA LEU A 81 -26.40 12.24 -19.52
C LEU A 81 -27.91 11.99 -19.48
N THR A 82 -28.32 10.73 -19.41
CA THR A 82 -29.73 10.38 -19.21
C THR A 82 -30.11 10.44 -17.73
N PRO A 83 -31.40 10.62 -17.38
CA PRO A 83 -31.85 10.62 -15.99
C PRO A 83 -31.48 9.32 -15.22
N GLU A 84 -31.50 8.18 -15.91
CA GLU A 84 -31.14 6.88 -15.34
C GLU A 84 -29.64 6.81 -15.02
N LEU A 85 -28.80 7.27 -15.96
CA LEU A 85 -27.36 7.33 -15.78
C LEU A 85 -26.96 8.33 -14.69
N GLU A 86 -27.61 9.49 -14.67
CA GLU A 86 -27.40 10.48 -13.61
C GLU A 86 -27.75 9.88 -12.25
N SER A 87 -28.89 9.19 -12.12
CA SER A 87 -29.27 8.52 -10.88
C SER A 87 -28.26 7.44 -10.47
N ALA A 88 -27.81 6.61 -11.40
CA ALA A 88 -26.80 5.58 -11.14
C ALA A 88 -25.46 6.19 -10.70
N ILE A 89 -25.02 7.27 -11.36
CA ILE A 89 -23.81 8.00 -10.99
C ILE A 89 -23.98 8.65 -9.63
N GLN A 90 -25.13 9.21 -9.28
CA GLN A 90 -25.36 9.79 -7.96
C GLN A 90 -25.40 8.75 -6.83
N ALA A 91 -25.81 7.52 -7.14
CA ALA A 91 -25.90 6.41 -6.20
C ALA A 91 -24.57 5.63 -6.01
N ALA A 92 -23.57 5.84 -6.88
CA ALA A 92 -22.30 5.12 -6.79
C ALA A 92 -21.55 5.41 -5.48
N ASP A 93 -21.26 4.37 -4.70
CA ASP A 93 -20.67 4.43 -3.35
C ASP A 93 -19.13 4.25 -3.34
N THR A 94 -18.57 3.83 -4.48
CA THR A 94 -17.13 3.56 -4.64
C THR A 94 -16.57 4.29 -5.86
N LYS A 95 -15.27 4.64 -5.79
CA LYS A 95 -14.55 5.22 -6.95
C LYS A 95 -14.55 4.27 -8.14
N THR A 96 -14.45 2.97 -7.88
CA THR A 96 -14.53 1.91 -8.91
C THR A 96 -15.86 1.95 -9.64
N ARG A 97 -16.99 1.87 -8.93
CA ARG A 97 -18.32 1.89 -9.59
C ARG A 97 -18.53 3.19 -10.38
N LEU A 98 -18.02 4.29 -9.86
CA LEU A 98 -18.09 5.58 -10.52
C LEU A 98 -17.28 5.61 -11.83
N GLU A 99 -16.06 5.05 -11.83
CA GLU A 99 -15.26 4.90 -13.05
C GLU A 99 -15.91 3.92 -14.04
N ASP A 100 -16.47 2.80 -13.57
CA ASP A 100 -17.17 1.82 -14.42
C ASP A 100 -18.30 2.49 -15.22
N LEU A 101 -19.15 3.27 -14.54
CA LEU A 101 -20.24 4.04 -15.18
C LEU A 101 -19.73 5.10 -16.17
N TYR A 102 -18.50 5.59 -15.97
CA TYR A 102 -17.88 6.58 -16.83
C TYR A 102 -17.13 5.97 -18.03
N LEU A 103 -16.77 4.68 -18.01
CA LEU A 103 -15.96 4.03 -19.05
C LEU A 103 -16.47 4.24 -20.49
N PRO A 104 -17.79 4.19 -20.78
CA PRO A 104 -18.30 4.42 -22.14
C PRO A 104 -18.07 5.85 -22.65
N TYR A 105 -17.97 6.81 -21.75
CA TYR A 105 -17.92 8.25 -22.05
C TYR A 105 -16.52 8.86 -21.89
N LYS A 106 -15.59 8.10 -21.30
CA LYS A 106 -14.21 8.51 -21.12
C LYS A 106 -13.54 8.72 -22.48
N PRO A 107 -12.91 9.88 -22.77
CA PRO A 107 -12.20 10.10 -24.03
C PRO A 107 -11.13 9.02 -24.29
N LYS A 108 -11.17 8.39 -25.46
CA LYS A 108 -10.26 7.28 -25.81
C LYS A 108 -9.36 7.64 -26.99
N ARG A 109 -8.17 7.05 -27.00
CA ARG A 109 -7.33 6.99 -28.21
C ARG A 109 -8.07 6.19 -29.28
N ARG A 110 -7.81 6.50 -30.56
CA ARG A 110 -8.40 5.83 -31.72
C ARG A 110 -8.24 4.30 -31.64
N THR A 111 -9.27 3.60 -31.16
CA THR A 111 -9.27 2.14 -30.97
C THR A 111 -9.71 1.42 -32.24
N LYS A 112 -9.51 0.10 -32.31
CA LYS A 112 -10.04 -0.71 -33.42
C LYS A 112 -11.58 -0.64 -33.52
N GLY A 113 -12.29 -0.59 -32.40
CA GLY A 113 -13.74 -0.40 -32.40
C GLY A 113 -14.14 0.98 -32.90
N GLN A 114 -13.44 2.04 -32.50
CA GLN A 114 -13.68 3.39 -33.04
C GLN A 114 -13.41 3.48 -34.54
N ILE A 115 -12.31 2.90 -35.03
CA ILE A 115 -12.02 2.83 -36.48
C ILE A 115 -13.14 2.10 -37.22
N ALA A 116 -13.65 1.00 -36.66
CA ALA A 116 -14.76 0.26 -37.25
C ALA A 116 -16.07 1.08 -37.25
N ARG A 117 -16.36 1.86 -36.19
CA ARG A 117 -17.51 2.78 -36.17
C ARG A 117 -17.37 3.89 -37.21
N GLU A 118 -16.19 4.50 -37.32
CA GLU A 118 -15.88 5.51 -38.35
C GLU A 118 -16.02 4.95 -39.78
N ALA A 119 -15.68 3.68 -39.97
CA ALA A 119 -15.86 2.96 -41.24
C ALA A 119 -17.31 2.52 -41.50
N GLY A 120 -18.26 2.83 -40.60
CA GLY A 120 -19.69 2.53 -40.77
C GLY A 120 -20.10 1.09 -40.44
N LEU A 121 -19.31 0.37 -39.64
CA LEU A 121 -19.59 -1.03 -39.25
C LEU A 121 -20.51 -1.18 -38.02
N ASP A 122 -20.91 -0.08 -37.39
CA ASP A 122 -21.81 -0.13 -36.22
C ASP A 122 -23.17 -0.80 -36.54
N PRO A 123 -23.84 -0.50 -37.66
CA PRO A 123 -25.09 -1.17 -38.02
C PRO A 123 -24.93 -2.69 -38.23
N LEU A 124 -23.78 -3.15 -38.74
CA LEU A 124 -23.48 -4.58 -38.88
C LEU A 124 -23.34 -5.26 -37.52
N ALA A 125 -22.63 -4.63 -36.58
CA ALA A 125 -22.47 -5.15 -35.23
C ALA A 125 -23.83 -5.26 -34.51
N GLN A 126 -24.66 -4.21 -34.61
CA GLN A 126 -25.97 -4.19 -33.96
C GLN A 126 -26.97 -5.15 -34.60
N SER A 127 -26.97 -5.32 -35.93
CA SER A 127 -27.90 -6.23 -36.60
C SER A 127 -27.64 -7.69 -36.22
N LEU A 128 -26.37 -8.12 -36.21
CA LEU A 128 -25.98 -9.46 -35.82
C LEU A 128 -26.21 -9.74 -34.33
N LEU A 129 -26.11 -8.71 -33.48
CA LEU A 129 -26.44 -8.81 -32.05
C LEU A 129 -27.95 -8.95 -31.82
N GLN A 130 -28.77 -8.17 -32.53
CA GLN A 130 -30.22 -8.12 -32.35
C GLN A 130 -30.96 -9.30 -32.99
N ASP A 131 -30.49 -9.80 -34.13
CA ASP A 131 -31.08 -10.98 -34.79
C ASP A 131 -30.02 -12.05 -35.09
N PRO A 132 -29.81 -13.00 -34.16
CA PRO A 132 -28.83 -14.07 -34.34
C PRO A 132 -29.13 -15.05 -35.48
N ARG A 133 -30.27 -14.93 -36.17
CA ARG A 133 -30.63 -15.75 -37.34
C ARG A 133 -30.01 -15.25 -38.63
N LEU A 134 -29.49 -14.02 -38.65
CA LEU A 134 -28.78 -13.46 -39.78
C LEU A 134 -27.46 -14.20 -40.02
N ASP A 135 -27.13 -14.42 -41.29
CA ASP A 135 -25.84 -14.99 -41.68
C ASP A 135 -24.76 -13.90 -41.63
N PRO A 136 -23.74 -14.00 -40.75
CA PRO A 136 -22.72 -12.98 -40.60
C PRO A 136 -21.97 -12.67 -41.89
N GLU A 137 -21.67 -13.69 -42.71
CA GLU A 137 -20.90 -13.49 -43.94
C GLU A 137 -21.73 -12.72 -44.97
N GLN A 138 -23.01 -13.09 -45.15
CA GLN A 138 -23.92 -12.41 -46.08
C GLN A 138 -24.23 -10.98 -45.67
N GLU A 139 -24.44 -10.74 -44.37
CA GLU A 139 -24.70 -9.38 -43.89
C GLU A 139 -23.46 -8.48 -44.03
N ALA A 140 -22.27 -9.04 -43.79
CA ALA A 140 -21.00 -8.30 -43.89
C ALA A 140 -20.64 -7.88 -45.32
N GLU A 141 -21.12 -8.57 -46.36
CA GLU A 141 -20.93 -8.16 -47.77
C GLU A 141 -21.42 -6.74 -48.05
N LYS A 142 -22.49 -6.31 -47.37
CA LYS A 142 -23.10 -4.98 -47.52
C LYS A 142 -22.21 -3.85 -47.00
N PHE A 143 -21.17 -4.19 -46.23
CA PHE A 143 -20.32 -3.24 -45.52
C PHE A 143 -18.87 -3.25 -46.02
N ILE A 144 -18.56 -3.96 -47.10
CA ILE A 144 -17.24 -3.94 -47.72
C ILE A 144 -16.98 -2.55 -48.32
N ASN A 145 -15.93 -1.90 -47.85
CA ASN A 145 -15.51 -0.58 -48.32
C ASN A 145 -14.00 -0.42 -48.18
N ALA A 146 -13.27 -0.73 -49.27
CA ALA A 146 -11.81 -0.66 -49.29
C ALA A 146 -11.27 0.75 -49.03
N GLU A 147 -12.01 1.81 -49.41
CA GLU A 147 -11.62 3.21 -49.18
C GLU A 147 -11.66 3.58 -47.69
N GLN A 148 -12.52 2.92 -46.91
CA GLN A 148 -12.64 3.06 -45.45
C GLN A 148 -11.84 2.00 -44.68
N GLY A 149 -10.97 1.23 -45.37
CA GLY A 149 -10.12 0.22 -44.74
C GLY A 149 -10.79 -1.14 -44.49
N VAL A 150 -11.99 -1.37 -45.03
CA VAL A 150 -12.73 -2.63 -44.93
C VAL A 150 -12.60 -3.39 -46.25
N ALA A 151 -11.51 -4.16 -46.38
CA ALA A 151 -11.11 -4.77 -47.66
C ALA A 151 -11.94 -6.00 -48.07
N ASP A 152 -12.48 -6.75 -47.10
CA ASP A 152 -13.21 -8.00 -47.31
C ASP A 152 -14.23 -8.26 -46.19
N VAL A 153 -15.03 -9.33 -46.36
CA VAL A 153 -16.02 -9.80 -45.38
C VAL A 153 -15.39 -10.03 -44.00
N LYS A 154 -14.18 -10.60 -43.97
CA LYS A 154 -13.47 -10.88 -42.71
C LYS A 154 -13.12 -9.59 -41.97
N ALA A 155 -12.64 -8.57 -42.67
CA ALA A 155 -12.33 -7.27 -42.10
C ALA A 155 -13.59 -6.59 -41.53
N ALA A 156 -14.73 -6.70 -42.23
CA ALA A 156 -16.02 -6.20 -41.74
C ALA A 156 -16.45 -6.90 -40.45
N LEU A 157 -16.39 -8.23 -40.41
CA LEU A 157 -16.74 -9.04 -39.22
C LEU A 157 -15.77 -8.83 -38.05
N ASP A 158 -14.46 -8.69 -38.31
CA ASP A 158 -13.48 -8.37 -37.27
C ASP A 158 -13.72 -6.96 -36.71
N GLY A 159 -14.06 -5.98 -37.56
CA GLY A 159 -14.42 -4.63 -37.13
C GLY A 159 -15.69 -4.61 -36.27
N ALA A 160 -16.75 -5.29 -36.72
CA ALA A 160 -18.00 -5.46 -35.96
C ALA A 160 -17.76 -6.17 -34.62
N LYS A 161 -16.88 -7.19 -34.59
CA LYS A 161 -16.47 -7.88 -33.36
C LYS A 161 -15.80 -6.92 -32.39
N TYR A 162 -14.88 -6.05 -32.84
CA TYR A 162 -14.25 -5.05 -31.98
C TYR A 162 -15.24 -4.03 -31.41
N ILE A 163 -16.28 -3.67 -32.15
CA ILE A 163 -17.36 -2.79 -31.66
C ILE A 163 -18.09 -3.45 -30.49
N LEU A 164 -18.53 -4.71 -30.67
CA LEU A 164 -19.21 -5.46 -29.61
C LEU A 164 -18.30 -5.73 -28.41
N MET A 165 -17.02 -6.07 -28.64
CA MET A 165 -16.05 -6.26 -27.56
C MET A 165 -15.89 -5.02 -26.69
N GLU A 166 -15.85 -3.82 -27.30
CA GLU A 166 -15.79 -2.57 -26.55
C GLU A 166 -17.07 -2.32 -25.77
N GLN A 167 -18.23 -2.47 -26.42
CA GLN A 167 -19.54 -2.32 -25.79
C GLN A 167 -19.68 -3.25 -24.58
N PHE A 168 -19.31 -4.52 -24.71
CA PHE A 168 -19.41 -5.49 -23.63
C PHE A 168 -18.41 -5.23 -22.52
N SER A 169 -17.18 -4.80 -22.86
CA SER A 169 -16.14 -4.57 -21.85
C SER A 169 -16.32 -3.31 -21.00
N GLU A 170 -17.28 -2.47 -21.37
CA GLU A 170 -17.57 -1.18 -20.75
C GLU A 170 -18.92 -1.15 -20.04
N ASP A 171 -19.63 -2.29 -20.00
CA ASP A 171 -20.87 -2.42 -19.24
C ASP A 171 -20.56 -2.49 -17.74
N ALA A 172 -21.06 -1.51 -17.00
CA ALA A 172 -20.74 -1.34 -15.59
C ALA A 172 -21.31 -2.45 -14.69
N ASP A 173 -22.47 -3.02 -15.05
CA ASP A 173 -23.13 -4.06 -14.26
C ASP A 173 -22.48 -5.42 -14.48
N LEU A 174 -22.08 -5.71 -15.71
CA LEU A 174 -21.26 -6.86 -16.06
C LEU A 174 -19.90 -6.80 -15.36
N LEU A 175 -19.21 -5.65 -15.40
CA LEU A 175 -17.93 -5.47 -14.71
C LEU A 175 -18.06 -5.75 -13.22
N ALA A 176 -19.07 -5.16 -12.57
CA ALA A 176 -19.33 -5.39 -11.14
C ALA A 176 -19.59 -6.88 -10.84
N ARG A 177 -20.38 -7.57 -11.67
CA ARG A 177 -20.70 -8.99 -11.49
C ARG A 177 -19.46 -9.87 -11.67
N LEU A 178 -18.66 -9.64 -12.71
CA LEU A 178 -17.44 -10.39 -12.98
C LEU A 178 -16.38 -10.15 -11.90
N ARG A 179 -16.19 -8.89 -11.49
CA ARG A 179 -15.29 -8.52 -10.39
C ARG A 179 -15.65 -9.23 -9.09
N GLY A 180 -16.92 -9.21 -8.71
CA GLY A 180 -17.41 -9.91 -7.53
C GLY A 180 -17.18 -11.42 -7.59
N TYR A 181 -17.41 -12.02 -8.76
CA TYR A 181 -17.15 -13.45 -8.99
C TYR A 181 -15.66 -13.81 -8.87
N LEU A 182 -14.78 -13.05 -9.53
CA LEU A 182 -13.33 -13.28 -9.48
C LEU A 182 -12.75 -12.99 -8.09
N PHE A 183 -13.24 -11.97 -7.38
CA PHE A 183 -12.82 -11.72 -6.01
C PHE A 183 -13.14 -12.89 -5.09
N GLN A 184 -14.32 -13.50 -5.26
CA GLN A 184 -14.79 -14.60 -4.42
C GLN A 184 -14.17 -15.96 -4.76
N ASN A 185 -13.91 -16.24 -6.05
CA ASN A 185 -13.49 -17.57 -6.54
C ASN A 185 -12.09 -17.59 -7.17
N GLY A 186 -11.46 -16.42 -7.32
CA GLY A 186 -10.14 -16.29 -7.91
C GLY A 186 -9.03 -16.83 -7.01
N ILE A 187 -8.05 -17.44 -7.64
CA ILE A 187 -6.80 -17.92 -7.05
C ILE A 187 -5.68 -16.99 -7.53
N LEU A 188 -5.02 -16.34 -6.57
CA LEU A 188 -3.78 -15.62 -6.82
C LEU A 188 -2.69 -16.66 -7.11
N THR A 189 -2.14 -16.64 -8.31
CA THR A 189 -1.07 -17.54 -8.73
C THR A 189 0.20 -16.75 -9.01
N ALA A 190 1.29 -17.13 -8.34
CA ALA A 190 2.63 -16.60 -8.51
C ALA A 190 3.54 -17.66 -9.14
N LYS A 191 4.25 -17.29 -10.20
CA LYS A 191 5.22 -18.16 -10.89
C LYS A 191 6.53 -17.45 -11.16
N VAL A 192 7.65 -18.17 -11.08
CA VAL A 192 8.96 -17.62 -11.47
C VAL A 192 9.04 -17.40 -12.98
N VAL A 193 9.64 -16.29 -13.37
CA VAL A 193 10.01 -16.03 -14.77
C VAL A 193 11.14 -16.99 -15.16
N THR A 194 10.95 -17.74 -16.24
CA THR A 194 11.94 -18.70 -16.74
C THR A 194 13.32 -18.07 -16.88
N GLY A 195 14.33 -18.68 -16.26
CA GLY A 195 15.72 -18.23 -16.29
C GLY A 195 16.10 -17.24 -15.19
N LYS A 196 15.21 -16.95 -14.24
CA LYS A 196 15.46 -16.07 -13.07
C LYS A 196 15.48 -16.80 -11.73
N GLU A 197 15.60 -18.11 -11.73
CA GLU A 197 15.50 -18.96 -10.54
C GLU A 197 16.66 -18.73 -9.55
N GLU A 198 17.87 -18.49 -10.05
CA GLU A 198 19.05 -18.21 -9.21
C GLU A 198 19.01 -16.78 -8.64
N GLU A 199 18.69 -15.78 -9.47
CA GLU A 199 18.53 -14.38 -9.06
C GLU A 199 17.41 -14.22 -8.03
N GLY A 200 16.34 -14.98 -8.22
CA GLY A 200 15.12 -14.98 -7.43
C GLY A 200 15.16 -15.80 -6.13
N ALA A 201 16.32 -16.29 -5.68
CA ALA A 201 16.40 -17.25 -4.56
C ALA A 201 15.66 -16.81 -3.27
N LYS A 202 15.55 -15.49 -3.02
CA LYS A 202 14.79 -14.93 -1.89
C LYS A 202 13.26 -15.06 -2.01
N PHE A 203 12.74 -15.34 -3.21
CA PHE A 203 11.32 -15.54 -3.50
C PHE A 203 11.00 -17.01 -3.78
N ARG A 204 11.88 -17.95 -3.42
CA ARG A 204 11.74 -19.38 -3.72
C ARG A 204 10.40 -19.95 -3.26
N ASP A 205 9.89 -19.49 -2.12
CA ASP A 205 8.60 -19.90 -1.56
C ASP A 205 7.41 -19.54 -2.49
N TYR A 206 7.62 -18.65 -3.46
CA TYR A 206 6.60 -18.14 -4.38
C TYR A 206 6.85 -18.52 -5.85
N PHE A 207 7.80 -19.42 -6.14
CA PHE A 207 8.11 -19.83 -7.52
C PHE A 207 6.98 -20.62 -8.18
N GLU A 208 6.19 -21.34 -7.39
CA GLU A 208 4.99 -22.05 -7.80
C GLU A 208 4.00 -22.02 -6.64
N HIS A 209 3.36 -20.87 -6.46
CA HIS A 209 2.47 -20.63 -5.33
C HIS A 209 1.09 -20.21 -5.80
N SER A 210 0.06 -20.79 -5.18
CA SER A 210 -1.34 -20.50 -5.46
C SER A 210 -2.12 -20.40 -4.15
N GLU A 211 -2.90 -19.33 -3.98
CA GLU A 211 -3.76 -19.16 -2.81
C GLU A 211 -5.05 -18.39 -3.15
N PRO A 212 -6.14 -18.53 -2.38
CA PRO A 212 -7.38 -17.79 -2.64
C PRO A 212 -7.17 -16.27 -2.54
N LEU A 213 -7.57 -15.54 -3.58
CA LEU A 213 -7.40 -14.09 -3.71
C LEU A 213 -8.04 -13.31 -2.55
N LYS A 214 -9.24 -13.72 -2.15
CA LYS A 214 -10.00 -13.08 -1.07
C LYS A 214 -9.26 -13.07 0.27
N SER A 215 -8.57 -14.16 0.58
CA SER A 215 -7.93 -14.40 1.88
C SER A 215 -6.41 -14.30 1.85
N ALA A 216 -5.83 -13.78 0.76
CA ALA A 216 -4.39 -13.61 0.63
C ALA A 216 -3.83 -12.67 1.72
N PRO A 217 -2.92 -13.14 2.60
CA PRO A 217 -2.36 -12.32 3.67
C PRO A 217 -1.46 -11.20 3.14
N SER A 218 -1.48 -10.06 3.83
CA SER A 218 -0.71 -8.86 3.48
C SER A 218 0.76 -9.14 3.19
N HIS A 219 1.48 -9.83 4.10
CA HIS A 219 2.91 -10.08 3.95
C HIS A 219 3.26 -10.94 2.72
N ARG A 220 2.42 -11.91 2.35
CA ARG A 220 2.62 -12.73 1.15
C ARG A 220 2.31 -11.96 -0.12
N ALA A 221 1.21 -11.21 -0.13
CA ALA A 221 0.84 -10.35 -1.25
C ALA A 221 1.96 -9.34 -1.55
N LEU A 222 2.48 -8.64 -0.52
CA LEU A 222 3.60 -7.70 -0.68
C LEU A 222 4.87 -8.38 -1.17
N ALA A 223 5.20 -9.58 -0.69
CA ALA A 223 6.35 -10.34 -1.17
C ALA A 223 6.21 -10.73 -2.65
N ILE A 224 5.02 -11.18 -3.08
CA ILE A 224 4.71 -11.50 -4.47
C ILE A 224 4.82 -10.25 -5.35
N PHE A 225 4.24 -9.12 -4.92
CA PHE A 225 4.34 -7.85 -5.68
C PHE A 225 5.75 -7.32 -5.75
N ARG A 226 6.55 -7.49 -4.70
CA ARG A 226 7.98 -7.17 -4.73
C ARG A 226 8.72 -8.02 -5.76
N GLY A 227 8.51 -9.34 -5.75
CA GLY A 227 9.08 -10.24 -6.75
C GLY A 227 8.65 -9.90 -8.18
N ARG A 228 7.40 -9.46 -8.37
CA ARG A 228 6.88 -8.97 -9.64
C ARG A 228 7.55 -7.67 -10.09
N ASN A 229 7.72 -6.70 -9.18
CA ASN A 229 8.36 -5.41 -9.49
C ASN A 229 9.85 -5.57 -9.80
N GLU A 230 10.53 -6.51 -9.14
CA GLU A 230 11.91 -6.91 -9.46
C GLU A 230 11.99 -7.76 -10.75
N GLY A 231 10.85 -8.10 -11.36
CA GLY A 231 10.75 -8.87 -12.59
C GLY A 231 11.13 -10.35 -12.44
N ILE A 232 11.14 -10.87 -11.22
CA ILE A 232 11.44 -12.28 -10.89
C ILE A 232 10.19 -13.15 -10.97
N LEU A 233 9.05 -12.64 -10.49
CA LEU A 233 7.78 -13.35 -10.45
C LEU A 233 6.78 -12.76 -11.46
N GLN A 234 5.87 -13.61 -11.91
CA GLN A 234 4.61 -13.23 -12.56
C GLN A 234 3.48 -13.51 -11.58
N ALA A 235 2.55 -12.57 -11.44
CA ALA A 235 1.35 -12.73 -10.63
C ALA A 235 0.13 -12.62 -11.56
N SER A 236 -0.80 -13.57 -11.43
CA SER A 236 -2.04 -13.63 -12.22
C SER A 236 -3.19 -14.12 -11.35
N ILE A 237 -4.42 -13.91 -11.82
CA ILE A 237 -5.62 -14.45 -11.17
C ILE A 237 -6.16 -15.58 -12.06
N THR A 238 -6.12 -16.79 -11.52
CA THR A 238 -6.70 -17.99 -12.14
C THR A 238 -7.97 -18.41 -11.41
N LEU A 239 -8.71 -19.38 -11.95
CA LEU A 239 -9.79 -20.03 -11.24
C LEU A 239 -9.34 -21.43 -10.80
N ASP A 240 -9.86 -21.91 -9.68
CA ASP A 240 -9.69 -23.28 -9.21
C ASP A 240 -10.63 -24.19 -10.01
N GLN A 241 -10.22 -24.57 -11.23
CA GLN A 241 -11.01 -25.42 -12.10
C GLN A 241 -10.16 -26.53 -12.72
N ASP A 242 -10.75 -27.71 -12.83
CA ASP A 242 -10.22 -28.82 -13.61
C ASP A 242 -10.01 -28.38 -15.07
N GLU A 243 -8.93 -28.84 -15.70
CA GLU A 243 -8.58 -28.56 -17.11
C GLU A 243 -9.68 -29.01 -18.12
N GLU A 244 -10.73 -29.69 -17.64
CA GLU A 244 -11.84 -30.23 -18.43
C GLU A 244 -12.98 -29.24 -18.75
N VAL A 245 -12.97 -28.02 -18.18
CA VAL A 245 -14.01 -27.02 -18.49
C VAL A 245 -13.76 -26.39 -19.88
N ILE A 246 -14.65 -26.69 -20.83
CA ILE A 246 -14.55 -26.26 -22.25
C ILE A 246 -14.67 -24.73 -22.39
N THR A 247 -15.43 -24.06 -21.52
CA THR A 247 -15.74 -22.63 -21.58
C THR A 247 -15.49 -21.95 -20.23
N HIS A 248 -14.77 -20.82 -20.21
CA HIS A 248 -14.47 -20.13 -18.95
C HIS A 248 -15.77 -19.57 -18.32
N PRO A 249 -16.02 -19.69 -17.00
CA PRO A 249 -17.28 -19.25 -16.38
C PRO A 249 -17.64 -17.79 -16.64
N CYS A 250 -16.62 -16.92 -16.71
CA CYS A 250 -16.84 -15.51 -17.07
C CYS A 250 -17.35 -15.34 -18.51
N GLU A 251 -17.00 -16.21 -19.46
CA GLU A 251 -17.57 -16.21 -20.81
C GLU A 251 -19.08 -16.50 -20.75
N ASP A 252 -19.50 -17.48 -19.95
CA ASP A 252 -20.92 -17.77 -19.72
C ASP A 252 -21.67 -16.61 -19.06
N MET A 253 -21.03 -15.93 -18.10
CA MET A 253 -21.62 -14.75 -17.45
C MET A 253 -21.81 -13.57 -18.42
N ILE A 254 -20.86 -13.35 -19.33
CA ILE A 254 -20.97 -12.34 -20.39
C ILE A 254 -22.13 -12.71 -21.33
N ALA A 255 -22.17 -13.96 -21.80
CA ALA A 255 -23.23 -14.45 -22.67
C ALA A 255 -24.62 -14.31 -22.02
N GLN A 256 -24.77 -14.72 -20.76
CA GLN A 256 -26.02 -14.55 -20.00
C GLN A 256 -26.43 -13.09 -19.83
N HIS A 257 -25.47 -12.19 -19.58
CA HIS A 257 -25.76 -10.77 -19.37
C HIS A 257 -26.32 -10.11 -20.63
N PHE A 258 -25.81 -10.48 -21.81
CA PHE A 258 -26.31 -9.98 -23.11
C PHE A 258 -27.35 -10.92 -23.76
N GLU A 259 -27.91 -11.87 -23.00
CA GLU A 259 -28.92 -12.83 -23.45
C GLU A 259 -28.50 -13.65 -24.70
N LEU A 260 -27.20 -13.88 -24.88
CA LEU A 260 -26.62 -14.66 -25.97
C LEU A 260 -26.70 -16.14 -25.63
N ARG A 261 -27.39 -16.91 -26.48
CA ARG A 261 -27.57 -18.36 -26.34
C ARG A 261 -27.08 -19.04 -27.61
N ASP A 262 -26.39 -20.17 -27.48
CA ASP A 262 -26.07 -21.01 -28.63
C ASP A 262 -27.25 -21.96 -28.90
N GLU A 263 -28.08 -21.59 -29.86
CA GLU A 263 -29.23 -22.38 -30.33
C GLU A 263 -28.98 -22.96 -31.73
N GLY A 264 -27.74 -22.89 -32.22
CA GLY A 264 -27.35 -23.32 -33.57
C GLY A 264 -27.82 -22.38 -34.69
N ARG A 265 -28.11 -21.11 -34.38
CA ARG A 265 -28.49 -20.08 -35.37
C ARG A 265 -27.26 -19.57 -36.12
N ALA A 266 -27.48 -18.89 -37.23
CA ALA A 266 -26.42 -18.53 -38.17
C ALA A 266 -25.32 -17.64 -37.55
N ALA A 267 -25.68 -16.69 -36.68
CA ALA A 267 -24.71 -15.81 -36.02
C ALA A 267 -24.17 -16.35 -34.68
N ASP A 268 -24.75 -17.42 -34.11
CA ASP A 268 -24.41 -17.88 -32.74
C ASP A 268 -22.92 -18.19 -32.58
N LYS A 269 -22.29 -18.83 -33.59
CA LYS A 269 -20.86 -19.13 -33.57
C LYS A 269 -19.99 -17.86 -33.56
N TRP A 270 -20.39 -16.84 -34.33
CA TRP A 270 -19.67 -15.57 -34.38
C TRP A 270 -19.85 -14.79 -33.07
N LEU A 271 -21.07 -14.77 -32.50
CA LEU A 271 -21.35 -14.16 -31.20
C LEU A 271 -20.61 -14.86 -30.06
N ALA A 272 -20.50 -16.19 -30.07
CA ALA A 272 -19.69 -16.94 -29.12
C ALA A 272 -18.20 -16.57 -29.23
N GLU A 273 -17.69 -16.36 -30.46
CA GLU A 273 -16.33 -15.85 -30.66
C GLU A 273 -16.16 -14.44 -30.08
N VAL A 274 -17.13 -13.54 -30.30
CA VAL A 274 -17.14 -12.19 -29.72
C VAL A 274 -17.07 -12.23 -28.20
N VAL A 275 -17.87 -13.09 -27.55
CA VAL A 275 -17.85 -13.28 -26.08
C VAL A 275 -16.47 -13.73 -25.60
N ARG A 276 -15.91 -14.77 -26.22
CA ARG A 276 -14.59 -15.31 -25.88
C ARG A 276 -13.49 -14.25 -26.03
N TRP A 277 -13.54 -13.46 -27.10
CA TRP A 277 -12.56 -12.39 -27.34
C TRP A 277 -12.74 -11.24 -26.35
N THR A 278 -13.97 -10.86 -26.02
CA THR A 278 -14.27 -9.86 -24.98
C THR A 278 -13.65 -10.28 -23.65
N TRP A 279 -13.83 -11.54 -23.25
CA TRP A 279 -13.21 -12.07 -22.04
C TRP A 279 -11.69 -12.02 -22.10
N ARG A 280 -11.08 -12.72 -23.07
CA ARG A 280 -9.63 -12.96 -23.09
C ARG A 280 -8.78 -11.73 -23.41
N ILE A 281 -9.30 -10.80 -24.21
CA ILE A 281 -8.52 -9.67 -24.73
C ILE A 281 -8.79 -8.38 -23.94
N LYS A 282 -10.02 -8.21 -23.41
CA LYS A 282 -10.44 -6.98 -22.73
C LYS A 282 -10.64 -7.20 -21.24
N LEU A 283 -11.64 -8.01 -20.86
CA LEU A 283 -12.14 -8.08 -19.48
C LEU A 283 -11.15 -8.76 -18.52
N LEU A 284 -10.50 -9.86 -18.93
CA LEU A 284 -9.56 -10.58 -18.06
C LEU A 284 -8.42 -9.66 -17.59
N THR A 285 -7.71 -9.02 -18.52
CA THR A 285 -6.59 -8.12 -18.20
C THR A 285 -7.04 -6.91 -17.38
N HIS A 286 -8.21 -6.35 -17.69
CA HIS A 286 -8.78 -5.22 -16.96
C HIS A 286 -9.05 -5.61 -15.51
N LEU A 287 -9.85 -6.66 -15.30
CA LEU A 287 -10.24 -7.13 -13.96
C LEU A 287 -9.06 -7.67 -13.17
N GLU A 288 -8.08 -8.32 -13.82
CA GLU A 288 -6.87 -8.78 -13.15
C GLU A 288 -6.03 -7.61 -12.63
N THR A 289 -5.84 -6.58 -13.46
CA THR A 289 -5.10 -5.38 -13.05
C THR A 289 -5.79 -4.70 -11.86
N GLU A 290 -7.11 -4.59 -11.93
CA GLU A 290 -7.92 -3.99 -10.88
C GLU A 290 -7.84 -4.79 -9.57
N LEU A 291 -8.13 -6.09 -9.59
CA LEU A 291 -8.16 -6.94 -8.40
C LEU A 291 -6.77 -7.10 -7.76
N LEU A 292 -5.70 -7.13 -8.56
CA LEU A 292 -4.34 -7.10 -8.04
C LEU A 292 -3.99 -5.74 -7.43
N GLY A 293 -4.50 -4.65 -8.00
CA GLY A 293 -4.43 -3.31 -7.41
C GLY A 293 -5.11 -3.27 -6.05
N ASP A 294 -6.35 -3.73 -5.96
CA ASP A 294 -7.13 -3.78 -4.72
C ASP A 294 -6.47 -4.68 -3.66
N LEU A 295 -5.92 -5.83 -4.06
CA LEU A 295 -5.14 -6.69 -3.16
C LEU A 295 -3.91 -5.95 -2.62
N ARG A 296 -3.18 -5.24 -3.48
CA ARG A 296 -2.02 -4.46 -3.09
C ARG A 296 -2.41 -3.37 -2.11
N GLU A 297 -3.45 -2.60 -2.39
CA GLU A 297 -3.89 -1.51 -1.49
C GLU A 297 -4.27 -2.03 -0.10
N ARG A 298 -5.06 -3.11 -0.04
CA ARG A 298 -5.41 -3.74 1.25
C ARG A 298 -4.18 -4.27 1.99
N ALA A 299 -3.25 -4.88 1.26
CA ALA A 299 -2.02 -5.42 1.85
C ALA A 299 -1.13 -4.30 2.41
N GLU A 300 -0.97 -3.19 1.67
CA GLU A 300 -0.24 -2.01 2.11
C GLU A 300 -0.88 -1.36 3.34
N GLU A 301 -2.21 -1.21 3.36
CA GLU A 301 -2.93 -0.62 4.50
C GLU A 301 -2.75 -1.44 5.77
N GLU A 302 -2.84 -2.77 5.69
CA GLU A 302 -2.62 -3.64 6.84
C GLU A 302 -1.17 -3.58 7.34
N ALA A 303 -0.20 -3.55 6.42
CA ALA A 303 1.22 -3.42 6.79
C ALA A 303 1.48 -2.05 7.47
N ILE A 304 0.92 -0.97 6.94
CA ILE A 304 1.05 0.38 7.51
C ILE A 304 0.43 0.45 8.90
N LYS A 305 -0.71 -0.22 9.16
CA LYS A 305 -1.29 -0.30 10.51
C LYS A 305 -0.32 -0.96 11.51
N VAL A 306 0.33 -2.05 11.10
CA VAL A 306 1.36 -2.71 11.92
C VAL A 306 2.55 -1.78 12.15
N PHE A 307 3.00 -1.06 11.13
CA PHE A 307 4.08 -0.07 11.25
C PHE A 307 3.72 1.07 12.22
N ALA A 308 2.50 1.59 12.13
CA ALA A 308 1.98 2.62 13.02
C ALA A 308 1.92 2.14 14.47
N HIS A 309 1.47 0.90 14.71
CA HIS A 309 1.46 0.30 16.04
C HIS A 309 2.88 0.14 16.60
N ASN A 310 3.81 -0.41 15.81
CA ASN A 310 5.20 -0.58 16.22
C ASN A 310 5.88 0.77 16.50
N LEU A 311 5.59 1.81 15.71
CA LEU A 311 6.11 3.15 15.96
C LEU A 311 5.57 3.72 17.27
N LYS A 312 4.26 3.58 17.52
CA LYS A 312 3.62 4.03 18.76
C LYS A 312 4.27 3.37 19.98
N ASP A 313 4.50 2.07 19.94
CA ASP A 313 5.15 1.33 21.03
C ASP A 313 6.59 1.80 21.28
N LEU A 314 7.32 2.13 20.21
CA LEU A 314 8.68 2.68 20.33
C LEU A 314 8.68 4.09 20.93
N LEU A 315 7.77 4.96 20.50
CA LEU A 315 7.67 6.35 20.97
C LEU A 315 7.18 6.42 22.43
N MET A 316 6.26 5.53 22.81
CA MET A 316 5.66 5.49 24.15
C MET A 316 6.41 4.54 25.10
N ALA A 317 7.58 4.04 24.71
CA ALA A 317 8.42 3.24 25.58
C ALA A 317 8.82 4.02 26.83
N ALA A 318 8.86 3.35 27.98
CA ALA A 318 9.12 3.99 29.26
C ALA A 318 10.52 4.64 29.28
N PRO A 319 10.63 5.96 29.57
CA PRO A 319 11.92 6.63 29.66
C PRO A 319 12.68 6.13 30.89
N ALA A 320 13.97 5.81 30.74
CA ALA A 320 14.81 5.46 31.88
C ALA A 320 15.16 6.68 32.75
N GLY A 321 14.90 7.88 32.23
CA GLY A 321 15.02 9.14 32.95
C GLY A 321 16.43 9.76 32.90
N PRO A 322 16.64 10.84 33.66
CA PRO A 322 17.86 11.65 33.61
C PRO A 322 19.01 10.96 34.35
N ARG A 323 19.58 9.91 33.74
CA ARG A 323 20.65 9.08 34.31
C ARG A 323 21.83 9.02 33.35
N ALA A 324 23.06 9.10 33.85
CA ALA A 324 24.26 9.04 33.01
C ALA A 324 24.29 7.70 32.25
N THR A 325 24.39 7.77 30.93
CA THR A 325 24.17 6.62 30.04
C THR A 325 25.32 6.46 29.06
N MET A 326 25.84 5.24 28.96
CA MET A 326 26.77 4.83 27.90
C MET A 326 25.98 4.20 26.75
N GLY A 327 26.05 4.78 25.55
CA GLY A 327 25.56 4.18 24.32
C GLY A 327 26.65 3.33 23.65
N LEU A 328 26.31 2.08 23.34
CA LEU A 328 27.12 1.15 22.58
C LEU A 328 26.41 0.85 21.26
N ASP A 329 27.00 1.32 20.15
CA ASP A 329 26.58 0.99 18.79
C ASP A 329 27.41 -0.19 18.27
N PRO A 330 26.84 -1.41 18.21
CA PRO A 330 27.58 -2.62 17.90
C PRO A 330 28.18 -2.62 16.49
N GLY A 331 29.32 -3.29 16.35
CA GLY A 331 29.93 -3.48 15.03
C GLY A 331 31.10 -4.45 15.08
N LEU A 332 31.32 -5.15 13.96
CA LEU A 332 32.43 -6.09 13.80
C LEU A 332 33.68 -5.35 13.32
N ARG A 333 33.87 -5.26 12.00
CA ARG A 333 35.05 -4.68 11.35
C ARG A 333 35.31 -3.22 11.74
N THR A 334 34.25 -2.42 11.90
CA THR A 334 34.34 -1.00 12.26
C THR A 334 34.41 -0.74 13.76
N GLY A 335 34.46 -1.81 14.58
CA GLY A 335 34.43 -1.72 16.04
C GLY A 335 33.04 -1.37 16.60
N VAL A 336 32.94 -1.35 17.92
CA VAL A 336 31.78 -0.86 18.67
C VAL A 336 32.03 0.60 19.03
N LYS A 337 31.07 1.48 18.74
CA LYS A 337 31.22 2.91 18.98
C LYS A 337 30.61 3.19 20.34
N VAL A 338 31.35 3.95 21.13
CA VAL A 338 31.03 4.27 22.51
C VAL A 338 30.74 5.75 22.57
N ALA A 339 29.61 6.12 23.16
CA ALA A 339 29.29 7.50 23.51
C ALA A 339 28.79 7.53 24.95
N ILE A 340 29.16 8.56 25.71
CA ILE A 340 28.66 8.76 27.07
C ILE A 340 27.91 10.07 27.09
N VAL A 341 26.65 10.01 27.52
CA VAL A 341 25.85 11.18 27.81
C VAL A 341 25.63 11.30 29.31
N ASP A 342 25.67 12.52 29.83
CA ASP A 342 25.32 12.77 31.22
C ASP A 342 23.80 12.69 31.44
N ALA A 343 23.35 12.96 32.68
CA ALA A 343 21.94 12.94 33.04
C ALA A 343 21.05 13.90 32.24
N THR A 344 21.62 14.93 31.60
CA THR A 344 20.89 15.89 30.75
C THR A 344 20.85 15.46 29.28
N GLY A 345 21.58 14.41 28.92
CA GLY A 345 21.76 13.98 27.53
C GLY A 345 22.90 14.71 26.82
N GLN A 346 23.74 15.47 27.52
CA GLN A 346 24.91 16.12 26.94
C GLN A 346 26.02 15.09 26.69
N LEU A 347 26.58 15.07 25.49
CA LEU A 347 27.75 14.22 25.16
C LEU A 347 28.98 14.67 25.95
N VAL A 348 29.56 13.77 26.75
CA VAL A 348 30.72 14.05 27.61
C VAL A 348 31.98 13.26 27.24
N GLU A 349 31.84 12.16 26.50
CA GLU A 349 32.96 11.36 26.02
C GLU A 349 32.53 10.47 24.84
N HIS A 350 33.47 10.13 23.96
CA HIS A 350 33.23 9.14 22.91
C HIS A 350 34.50 8.37 22.55
N GLY A 351 34.35 7.22 21.91
CA GLY A 351 35.49 6.40 21.48
C GLY A 351 35.06 5.19 20.67
N THR A 352 36.04 4.45 20.16
CA THR A 352 35.79 3.17 19.48
C THR A 352 36.60 2.07 20.16
N ILE A 353 35.95 0.95 20.42
CA ILE A 353 36.56 -0.27 20.92
C ILE A 353 36.43 -1.39 19.88
N PHE A 354 37.31 -2.39 19.90
CA PHE A 354 37.32 -3.47 18.90
C PHE A 354 37.27 -4.86 19.53
N PRO A 355 36.22 -5.18 20.32
CA PRO A 355 36.10 -6.43 21.05
C PRO A 355 35.94 -7.65 20.13
N HIS A 356 35.38 -7.44 18.94
CA HIS A 356 34.97 -8.51 18.04
C HIS A 356 35.96 -8.72 16.89
N ALA A 357 35.69 -9.72 16.06
CA ALA A 357 36.45 -9.95 14.83
C ALA A 357 36.42 -8.70 13.93
N PRO A 358 37.55 -8.33 13.29
CA PRO A 358 38.79 -9.12 13.19
C PRO A 358 39.84 -8.85 14.28
N ARG A 359 39.66 -7.85 15.15
CA ARG A 359 40.71 -7.46 16.12
C ARG A 359 40.69 -8.26 17.42
N ASN A 360 39.51 -8.74 17.83
CA ASN A 360 39.32 -9.61 19.00
C ASN A 360 39.92 -9.05 20.30
N GLN A 361 39.85 -7.73 20.52
CA GLN A 361 40.42 -7.04 21.70
C GLN A 361 39.42 -7.05 22.86
N TRP A 362 39.05 -8.25 23.31
CA TRP A 362 37.94 -8.43 24.26
C TRP A 362 38.26 -7.85 25.65
N ASP A 363 39.36 -8.25 26.27
CA ASP A 363 39.73 -7.81 27.61
C ASP A 363 40.13 -6.34 27.66
N GLU A 364 40.79 -5.81 26.61
CA GLU A 364 41.08 -4.38 26.52
C GLU A 364 39.79 -3.55 26.43
N SER A 365 38.81 -4.03 25.66
CA SER A 365 37.51 -3.37 25.55
C SER A 365 36.76 -3.37 26.88
N ILE A 366 36.81 -4.48 27.64
CA ILE A 366 36.25 -4.54 29.00
C ILE A 366 36.89 -3.49 29.91
N ALA A 367 38.23 -3.39 29.91
CA ALA A 367 38.95 -2.43 30.74
C ALA A 367 38.59 -0.97 30.39
N VAL A 368 38.46 -0.66 29.10
CA VAL A 368 38.06 0.66 28.61
C VAL A 368 36.64 1.00 29.06
N ILE A 369 35.68 0.08 28.85
CA ILE A 369 34.29 0.28 29.27
C ILE A 369 34.22 0.53 30.78
N ALA A 370 34.87 -0.31 31.60
CA ALA A 370 34.84 -0.17 33.05
C ALA A 370 35.44 1.17 33.53
N ALA A 371 36.56 1.58 32.94
CA ALA A 371 37.20 2.86 33.26
C ALA A 371 36.29 4.05 32.94
N LEU A 372 35.63 4.01 31.78
CA LEU A 372 34.66 5.02 31.36
C LEU A 372 33.43 5.05 32.26
N CYS A 373 32.86 3.88 32.60
CA CYS A 373 31.74 3.79 33.53
C CYS A 373 32.07 4.42 34.89
N LYS A 374 33.27 4.17 35.42
CA LYS A 374 33.72 4.73 36.69
C LYS A 374 33.97 6.24 36.61
N LYS A 375 34.64 6.71 35.55
CA LYS A 375 34.98 8.12 35.35
C LYS A 375 33.74 9.02 35.27
N TYR A 376 32.68 8.54 34.61
CA TYR A 376 31.48 9.33 34.34
C TYR A 376 30.27 8.92 35.17
N ASN A 377 30.46 8.05 36.18
CA ASN A 377 29.39 7.53 37.03
C ASN A 377 28.20 6.98 36.21
N VAL A 378 28.51 6.16 35.19
CA VAL A 378 27.51 5.60 34.29
C VAL A 378 26.58 4.69 35.07
N GLU A 379 25.28 4.94 34.94
CA GLU A 379 24.22 4.17 35.58
C GLU A 379 23.52 3.21 34.62
N LEU A 380 23.54 3.53 33.32
CA LEU A 380 22.87 2.78 32.26
C LEU A 380 23.82 2.50 31.11
N ILE A 381 23.76 1.29 30.56
CA ILE A 381 24.47 0.90 29.34
C ILE A 381 23.41 0.53 28.30
N SER A 382 23.23 1.43 27.33
CA SER A 382 22.31 1.26 26.20
C SER A 382 23.02 0.56 25.05
N ILE A 383 22.47 -0.55 24.56
CA ILE A 383 23.09 -1.39 23.52
C ILE A 383 22.16 -1.48 22.31
N GLY A 384 22.61 -1.03 21.14
CA GLY A 384 21.85 -1.16 19.89
C GLY A 384 21.58 -2.62 19.51
N ASN A 385 20.44 -2.90 18.88
CA ASN A 385 20.00 -4.26 18.56
C ASN A 385 20.39 -4.79 17.17
N GLY A 386 21.31 -4.13 16.46
CA GLY A 386 21.75 -4.56 15.13
C GLY A 386 22.90 -5.55 15.11
N THR A 387 23.81 -5.34 14.15
CA THR A 387 24.87 -6.31 13.83
C THR A 387 25.88 -6.44 14.97
N ALA A 388 26.10 -7.67 15.45
CA ALA A 388 26.95 -7.99 16.59
C ALA A 388 26.43 -7.50 17.96
N SER A 389 25.14 -7.22 18.05
CA SER A 389 24.49 -6.79 19.30
C SER A 389 24.55 -7.87 20.39
N ARG A 390 24.29 -9.14 20.06
CA ARG A 390 24.40 -10.29 20.98
C ARG A 390 25.80 -10.43 21.57
N GLU A 391 26.83 -10.26 20.75
CA GLU A 391 28.23 -10.29 21.16
C GLU A 391 28.57 -9.11 22.06
N THR A 392 28.03 -7.93 21.76
CA THR A 392 28.22 -6.70 22.57
C THR A 392 27.47 -6.76 23.91
N ASP A 393 26.28 -7.38 23.94
CA ASP A 393 25.53 -7.65 25.17
C ASP A 393 26.31 -8.58 26.10
N LYS A 394 26.92 -9.63 25.53
CA LYS A 394 27.82 -10.52 26.27
C LYS A 394 29.03 -9.78 26.85
N LEU A 395 29.63 -8.87 26.07
CA LEU A 395 30.75 -8.04 26.52
C LEU A 395 30.36 -7.17 27.72
N ALA A 396 29.23 -6.47 27.65
CA ALA A 396 28.73 -5.64 28.74
C ALA A 396 28.41 -6.47 30.00
N ALA A 397 27.81 -7.65 29.84
CA ALA A 397 27.53 -8.57 30.94
C ALA A 397 28.82 -9.06 31.63
N GLU A 398 29.85 -9.40 30.86
CA GLU A 398 31.13 -9.85 31.40
C GLU A 398 31.89 -8.72 32.11
N MET A 399 31.84 -7.50 31.57
CA MET A 399 32.39 -6.31 32.21
C MET A 399 31.75 -6.09 33.60
N LEU A 400 30.42 -6.10 33.69
CA LEU A 400 29.71 -5.93 34.97
C LEU A 400 30.05 -7.05 35.97
N LYS A 401 30.24 -8.28 35.49
CA LYS A 401 30.64 -9.41 36.35
C LYS A 401 32.07 -9.26 36.88
N LYS A 402 33.00 -8.75 36.06
CA LYS A 402 34.40 -8.51 36.45
C LYS A 402 34.55 -7.28 37.36
N HIS A 403 33.61 -6.34 37.32
CA HIS A 403 33.64 -5.08 38.08
C HIS A 403 32.37 -4.91 38.93
N PRO A 404 32.22 -5.66 40.04
CA PRO A 404 31.02 -5.63 40.88
C PRO A 404 30.82 -4.30 41.63
N ASP A 405 31.81 -3.40 41.63
CA ASP A 405 31.67 -2.03 42.13
C ASP A 405 30.85 -1.12 41.19
N LEU A 406 30.68 -1.52 39.93
CA LEU A 406 29.82 -0.83 38.97
C LEU A 406 28.39 -1.36 39.06
N THR A 407 27.45 -0.49 39.45
CA THR A 407 26.02 -0.83 39.57
C THR A 407 25.22 -0.52 38.31
N ALA A 408 25.88 -0.32 37.18
CA ALA A 408 25.24 0.05 35.93
C ALA A 408 24.33 -1.08 35.41
N GLN A 409 23.20 -0.72 34.81
CA GLN A 409 22.26 -1.67 34.22
C GLN A 409 22.39 -1.68 32.70
N LYS A 410 22.55 -2.86 32.09
CA LYS A 410 22.55 -3.02 30.63
C LYS A 410 21.13 -3.17 30.11
N ILE A 411 20.77 -2.41 29.08
CA ILE A 411 19.48 -2.48 28.40
C ILE A 411 19.72 -2.50 26.89
N MET A 412 19.01 -3.40 26.21
CA MET A 412 18.96 -3.44 24.75
C MET A 412 17.95 -2.40 24.24
N VAL A 413 18.33 -1.63 23.23
CA VAL A 413 17.46 -0.65 22.57
C VAL A 413 17.42 -0.89 21.07
N SER A 414 16.31 -0.50 20.44
CA SER A 414 16.24 -0.46 18.97
C SER A 414 17.29 0.50 18.44
N GLU A 415 18.00 0.14 17.37
CA GLU A 415 18.85 1.06 16.61
C GLU A 415 18.13 1.67 15.39
N ALA A 416 16.83 1.39 15.23
CA ALA A 416 16.02 1.91 14.15
C ALA A 416 16.18 3.43 14.04
N GLY A 417 16.46 3.90 12.82
CA GLY A 417 16.70 5.31 12.51
C GLY A 417 18.03 5.89 12.99
N ALA A 418 18.86 5.20 13.80
CA ALA A 418 20.11 5.76 14.32
C ALA A 418 21.11 6.14 13.22
N SER A 419 21.20 5.31 12.18
CA SER A 419 22.03 5.60 11.00
C SER A 419 21.50 6.79 10.20
N VAL A 420 20.19 6.88 10.01
CA VAL A 420 19.53 8.01 9.32
C VAL A 420 19.75 9.31 10.11
N TYR A 421 19.53 9.29 11.42
CA TYR A 421 19.84 10.40 12.31
C TYR A 421 21.30 10.82 12.15
N SER A 422 22.25 9.89 12.25
CA SER A 422 23.68 10.21 12.22
C SER A 422 24.12 10.97 10.97
N ALA A 423 23.53 10.63 9.82
CA ALA A 423 23.78 11.23 8.52
C ALA A 423 22.91 12.47 8.23
N SER A 424 21.96 12.79 9.10
CA SER A 424 21.04 13.91 8.92
C SER A 424 21.72 15.26 9.08
N GLU A 425 21.16 16.29 8.42
CA GLU A 425 21.57 17.67 8.63
C GLU A 425 21.34 18.11 10.08
N PHE A 426 20.27 17.63 10.72
CA PHE A 426 19.96 17.91 12.11
C PHE A 426 21.11 17.46 13.03
N ALA A 427 21.56 16.21 12.92
CA ALA A 427 22.68 15.69 13.72
C ALA A 427 24.01 16.37 13.37
N ALA A 428 24.20 16.78 12.11
CA ALA A 428 25.38 17.54 11.71
C ALA A 428 25.43 18.93 12.35
N ARG A 429 24.27 19.58 12.55
CA ARG A 429 24.17 20.85 13.28
C ARG A 429 24.34 20.65 14.79
N GLU A 430 23.81 19.56 15.33
CA GLU A 430 23.92 19.23 16.76
C GLU A 430 25.37 18.87 17.15
N PHE A 431 26.07 18.12 16.30
CA PHE A 431 27.45 17.69 16.52
C PHE A 431 28.38 17.96 15.33
N PRO A 432 28.72 19.23 15.03
CA PRO A 432 29.48 19.59 13.83
C PRO A 432 30.90 19.00 13.77
N LYS A 433 31.51 18.78 14.95
CA LYS A 433 32.88 18.27 15.09
C LYS A 433 32.96 16.76 15.33
N LEU A 434 31.81 16.10 15.49
CA LEU A 434 31.74 14.66 15.75
C LEU A 434 31.59 13.91 14.43
N ASP A 435 32.43 12.89 14.24
CA ASP A 435 32.32 11.99 13.08
C ASP A 435 30.95 11.29 13.04
N VAL A 436 30.45 11.03 11.83
CA VAL A 436 29.14 10.42 11.59
C VAL A 436 28.95 9.12 12.37
N SER A 437 30.01 8.31 12.50
CA SER A 437 29.93 7.00 13.15
C SER A 437 29.64 7.07 14.65
N TYR A 438 30.00 8.16 15.33
CA TYR A 438 29.72 8.33 16.77
C TYR A 438 28.33 8.89 17.05
N ARG A 439 27.74 9.64 16.11
CA ARG A 439 26.41 10.25 16.29
C ARG A 439 25.33 9.18 16.49
N GLY A 440 25.47 8.02 15.84
CA GLY A 440 24.60 6.86 16.07
C GLY A 440 24.65 6.38 17.52
N ALA A 441 25.84 6.23 18.10
CA ALA A 441 26.02 5.84 19.50
C ALA A 441 25.44 6.88 20.48
N VAL A 442 25.53 8.17 20.17
CA VAL A 442 24.87 9.23 20.95
C VAL A 442 23.35 9.05 20.94
N SER A 443 22.77 8.77 19.78
CA SER A 443 21.33 8.52 19.65
C SER A 443 20.88 7.26 20.40
N ILE A 444 21.71 6.21 20.41
CA ILE A 444 21.48 4.98 21.19
C ILE A 444 21.51 5.27 22.69
N ALA A 445 22.41 6.15 23.17
CA ALA A 445 22.44 6.52 24.58
C ALA A 445 21.19 7.31 24.99
N ARG A 446 20.83 8.34 24.21
CA ARG A 446 19.71 9.25 24.52
C ARG A 446 18.35 8.60 24.42
N ARG A 447 18.13 7.71 23.44
CA ARG A 447 16.84 7.01 23.31
C ARG A 447 16.51 6.12 24.51
N LEU A 448 17.50 5.69 25.30
CA LEU A 448 17.23 4.99 26.55
C LEU A 448 16.77 5.96 27.64
N GLN A 449 17.36 7.15 27.71
CA GLN A 449 16.96 8.19 28.67
C GLN A 449 15.52 8.64 28.40
N ASP A 450 15.22 8.95 27.13
CA ASP A 450 13.90 9.35 26.66
C ASP A 450 13.72 8.94 25.18
N PRO A 451 12.97 7.85 24.90
CA PRO A 451 12.71 7.38 23.55
C PRO A 451 12.01 8.43 22.68
N LEU A 452 10.99 9.10 23.24
CA LEU A 452 10.17 10.06 22.50
C LEU A 452 11.03 11.25 22.07
N ALA A 453 11.77 11.87 23.00
CA ALA A 453 12.57 13.06 22.73
C ALA A 453 13.70 12.82 21.72
N GLU A 454 14.20 11.59 21.62
CA GLU A 454 15.25 11.25 20.66
C GLU A 454 14.68 10.83 19.29
N LEU A 455 13.60 10.03 19.26
CA LEU A 455 13.04 9.51 18.00
C LEU A 455 12.34 10.58 17.16
N VAL A 456 11.76 11.62 17.78
CA VAL A 456 11.14 12.75 17.04
C VAL A 456 12.12 13.58 16.22
N LYS A 457 13.43 13.40 16.40
CA LYS A 457 14.49 14.04 15.59
C LYS A 457 14.67 13.38 14.23
N ILE A 458 14.00 12.26 14.00
CA ILE A 458 14.14 11.42 12.81
C ILE A 458 12.83 11.51 12.03
N GLU A 459 12.92 11.56 10.70
CA GLU A 459 11.73 11.46 9.87
C GLU A 459 10.99 10.13 10.19
N PRO A 460 9.68 10.14 10.53
CA PRO A 460 9.01 8.96 11.04
C PRO A 460 9.10 7.75 10.11
N LYS A 461 8.98 7.98 8.80
CA LYS A 461 9.11 6.93 7.77
C LYS A 461 10.51 6.32 7.65
N ALA A 462 11.52 6.94 8.23
CA ALA A 462 12.90 6.46 8.25
C ALA A 462 13.24 5.68 9.52
N ILE A 463 12.34 5.68 10.51
CA ILE A 463 12.39 4.76 11.64
C ILE A 463 11.94 3.39 11.11
N GLY A 464 12.85 2.42 11.12
CA GLY A 464 12.54 1.05 10.68
C GLY A 464 11.58 0.36 11.65
N VAL A 465 10.31 0.27 11.27
CA VAL A 465 9.20 -0.23 12.10
C VAL A 465 8.56 -1.50 11.54
N GLY A 466 9.03 -2.02 10.41
CA GLY A 466 8.63 -3.34 9.94
C GLY A 466 9.31 -3.80 8.67
N GLN A 467 9.08 -5.07 8.31
CA GLN A 467 9.52 -5.61 7.03
C GLN A 467 8.70 -5.01 5.89
N TYR A 468 9.31 -4.88 4.71
CA TYR A 468 8.67 -4.34 3.50
C TYR A 468 8.21 -2.87 3.60
N GLN A 469 8.72 -2.12 4.58
CA GLN A 469 8.41 -0.69 4.75
C GLN A 469 8.74 0.17 3.51
N HIS A 470 9.71 -0.25 2.71
CA HIS A 470 10.05 0.42 1.45
C HIS A 470 9.20 -0.04 0.25
N ASP A 471 8.42 -1.11 0.41
CA ASP A 471 7.61 -1.72 -0.65
C ASP A 471 6.14 -1.25 -0.61
N VAL A 472 5.72 -0.56 0.46
CA VAL A 472 4.38 0.05 0.57
C VAL A 472 4.34 1.48 0.01
N SER A 473 3.15 2.02 -0.21
CA SER A 473 2.95 3.43 -0.55
C SER A 473 3.59 4.37 0.48
N GLN A 474 4.67 5.05 0.05
CA GLN A 474 5.44 5.95 0.91
C GLN A 474 4.62 7.17 1.37
N SER A 475 3.64 7.61 0.57
CA SER A 475 2.76 8.73 0.92
C SER A 475 1.72 8.33 1.97
N LYS A 476 1.06 7.17 1.82
CA LYS A 476 0.13 6.63 2.83
C LYS A 476 0.88 6.36 4.15
N MET A 477 2.06 5.74 4.07
CA MET A 477 2.87 5.44 5.24
C MET A 477 3.35 6.70 5.95
N ALA A 478 3.92 7.69 5.25
CA ALA A 478 4.38 8.93 5.88
C ALA A 478 3.25 9.61 6.66
N ARG A 479 2.08 9.78 6.03
CA ARG A 479 0.90 10.36 6.69
C ARG A 479 0.49 9.58 7.96
N SER A 480 0.47 8.26 7.89
CA SER A 480 0.10 7.41 9.04
C SER A 480 1.11 7.53 10.18
N LEU A 481 2.41 7.50 9.88
CA LEU A 481 3.46 7.59 10.89
C LEU A 481 3.57 9.00 11.48
N ASP A 482 3.37 10.05 10.68
CA ASP A 482 3.30 11.43 11.14
C ASP A 482 2.14 11.63 12.13
N ALA A 483 0.98 11.06 11.84
CA ALA A 483 -0.18 11.09 12.75
C ALA A 483 0.14 10.41 14.10
N VAL A 484 0.83 9.25 14.08
CA VAL A 484 1.27 8.57 15.31
C VAL A 484 2.24 9.44 16.11
N VAL A 485 3.19 10.12 15.46
CA VAL A 485 4.12 11.01 16.15
C VAL A 485 3.38 12.18 16.78
N GLU A 486 2.45 12.80 16.05
CA GLU A 486 1.61 13.89 16.56
C GLU A 486 0.83 13.44 17.80
N ASP A 487 0.19 12.28 17.76
CA ASP A 487 -0.57 11.71 18.87
C ASP A 487 0.32 11.45 20.09
N CYS A 488 1.49 10.81 19.90
CA CYS A 488 2.40 10.47 20.99
C CYS A 488 2.97 11.72 21.69
N VAL A 489 3.41 12.71 20.91
CA VAL A 489 3.97 13.96 21.45
C VAL A 489 2.91 14.72 22.24
N ASN A 490 1.71 14.91 21.68
CA ASN A 490 0.64 15.64 22.36
C ASN A 490 0.08 14.90 23.60
N ALA A 491 0.16 13.58 23.61
CA ALA A 491 -0.24 12.77 24.76
C ALA A 491 0.71 12.93 25.94
N VAL A 492 2.03 13.02 25.69
CA VAL A 492 3.05 13.19 26.73
C VAL A 492 3.13 14.64 27.22
N GLY A 493 3.06 15.62 26.30
CA GLY A 493 3.11 17.05 26.62
C GLY A 493 4.26 17.77 25.95
#